data_AF-A0A960KU89-F1
#
_entry.id   AF-A0A960KU89-F1
#
_cell.length_a   1.000
_cell.length_b   1.000
_cell.length_c   1.000
_cell.angle_alpha   90.00
_cell.angle_beta   90.00
_cell.angle_gamma   90.00
#
_symmetry.space_group_name_H-M   'P 1'
#
loop_
_entity.id
_entity.type
_entity.pdbx_description
1 polymer ?
#
loop_
_entity_poly.entity_id
_entity_poly.type
_entity_poly.pdbx_seq_one_letter_code
_entity_poly.pdbx_strand_id
1 'polypeptide(L)' 'RDTLTEHGLRLCGLSPDNELVEMVELTDHPFYLGCQFHPELKSRVMKPHPLFKDFVRAALRARLGKEHTEAR' A
#
# COMPACT_ATOMS: atom_id res chain seq x y z
N ARG A 1 -19.10 -4.70 0.56
CA ARG A 1 -18.21 -3.52 0.52
C ARG A 1 -18.21 -2.86 1.89
N ASP A 2 -19.40 -2.54 2.38
CA ASP A 2 -19.67 -1.85 3.65
C ASP A 2 -18.96 -2.46 4.84
N THR A 3 -19.07 -3.77 5.06
CA THR A 3 -18.37 -4.46 6.17
C THR A 3 -16.87 -4.21 6.14
N LEU A 4 -16.21 -4.27 4.98
CA LEU A 4 -14.76 -4.05 4.90
C LEU A 4 -14.40 -2.57 5.12
N THR A 5 -15.20 -1.66 4.55
CA THR A 5 -14.97 -0.22 4.68
C THR A 5 -15.20 0.32 6.09
N GLU A 6 -16.20 -0.22 6.79
CA GLU A 6 -16.48 0.09 8.20
C GLU A 6 -15.35 -0.40 9.13
N HIS A 7 -14.64 -1.45 8.73
CA HIS A 7 -13.51 -2.01 9.47
C HIS A 7 -12.14 -1.48 8.98
N GLY A 8 -12.12 -0.32 8.29
CA GLY A 8 -10.89 0.42 7.98
C GLY A 8 -10.25 0.12 6.62
N LEU A 9 -10.84 -0.75 5.79
CA LEU A 9 -10.37 -0.95 4.41
C LEU A 9 -10.91 0.16 3.50
N ARG A 10 -10.02 1.01 2.98
CA ARG A 10 -10.40 2.07 2.05
C ARG A 10 -10.26 1.61 0.61
N LEU A 11 -11.30 1.83 -0.19
CA LEU A 11 -11.30 1.59 -1.64
C LEU A 11 -10.68 2.82 -2.33
N CYS A 12 -9.40 2.75 -2.67
CA CYS A 12 -8.64 3.89 -3.22
C CYS A 12 -8.46 3.85 -4.74
N GLY A 13 -8.85 2.75 -5.38
CA GLY A 13 -8.93 2.64 -6.83
C GLY A 13 -10.17 1.86 -7.23
N LEU A 14 -11.00 2.47 -8.08
CA LEU A 14 -12.15 1.83 -8.71
C LEU A 14 -11.96 1.85 -10.22
N SER A 15 -12.59 0.91 -10.92
CA SER A 15 -12.75 0.99 -12.38
C SER A 15 -13.53 2.26 -12.76
N PRO A 16 -13.41 2.76 -14.01
CA PRO A 16 -14.09 4.00 -14.43
C PRO A 16 -15.62 3.99 -14.27
N ASP A 17 -16.22 2.80 -14.27
CA ASP A 17 -17.65 2.56 -14.05
C ASP A 17 -18.02 2.33 -12.56
N ASN A 18 -17.05 2.34 -11.65
CA ASN A 18 -17.19 2.11 -10.20
C ASN A 18 -17.68 0.70 -9.78
N GLU A 19 -17.70 -0.26 -10.71
CA GLU A 19 -18.17 -1.62 -10.48
C GLU A 19 -17.07 -2.54 -9.92
N LEU A 20 -15.80 -2.27 -10.22
CA LEU A 20 -14.67 -3.09 -9.78
C LEU A 20 -13.76 -2.31 -8.84
N VAL A 21 -13.28 -2.99 -7.80
CA VAL A 21 -12.26 -2.46 -6.90
C VAL A 21 -10.90 -2.87 -7.44
N GLU A 22 -10.08 -1.88 -7.79
CA GLU A 22 -8.76 -2.06 -8.39
C GLU A 22 -7.63 -1.86 -7.38
N MET A 23 -7.86 -1.06 -6.35
CA MET A 23 -6.86 -0.77 -5.31
C MET A 23 -7.51 -0.51 -3.95
N VAL A 24 -6.86 -1.02 -2.89
CA VAL A 24 -7.29 -0.85 -1.50
C VAL A 24 -6.11 -0.51 -0.58
N GLU A 25 -6.39 0.19 0.52
CA GLU A 25 -5.45 0.47 1.60
C GLU A 25 -6.10 0.26 2.97
N LEU A 26 -5.31 0.00 4.04
CA LEU A 26 -5.80 0.03 5.42
C LEU A 26 -5.32 1.31 6.10
N THR A 27 -6.25 2.06 6.68
CA THR A 27 -5.96 3.37 7.28
C THR A 27 -5.14 3.29 8.57
N ASP A 28 -5.26 2.20 9.33
CA ASP A 28 -4.58 1.99 10.62
C ASP A 28 -3.27 1.20 10.50
N HIS A 29 -2.73 1.06 9.28
CA HIS A 29 -1.46 0.39 9.04
C HIS A 29 -0.47 1.36 8.36
N PRO A 30 0.79 1.46 8.82
CA PRO A 30 1.75 2.45 8.31
C PRO A 30 2.04 2.31 6.81
N PHE A 31 1.86 1.10 6.26
CA PHE A 31 1.86 0.85 4.82
C PHE A 31 1.12 -0.44 4.50
N TYR A 32 -0.14 -0.35 4.07
CA TYR A 32 -0.91 -1.49 3.57
C TYR A 32 -1.55 -1.13 2.26
N LEU A 33 -1.25 -1.90 1.22
CA LEU A 33 -1.73 -1.64 -0.13
C LEU A 33 -1.98 -2.97 -0.85
N GLY A 34 -3.15 -3.10 -1.45
CA GLY A 34 -3.47 -4.17 -2.40
C GLY A 34 -3.90 -3.59 -3.74
N CYS A 35 -3.46 -4.19 -4.84
CA CYS A 35 -3.91 -3.85 -6.18
C CYS A 35 -4.20 -5.12 -7.00
N GLN A 36 -5.18 -5.06 -7.90
CA GLN A 36 -5.53 -6.18 -8.79
C GLN A 36 -4.67 -6.24 -10.05
N PHE A 37 -4.12 -5.11 -10.47
CA PHE A 37 -3.18 -5.04 -11.60
C PHE A 37 -1.76 -5.45 -11.19
N HIS A 38 -0.90 -5.63 -12.20
CA HIS A 38 0.48 -6.11 -12.07
C HIS A 38 1.49 -4.95 -12.24
N PRO A 39 1.79 -4.17 -11.18
CA PRO A 39 2.71 -3.03 -11.26
C PRO A 39 4.17 -3.44 -11.57
N GLU A 40 4.54 -4.68 -11.31
CA GLU A 40 5.85 -5.26 -11.57
C GLU A 40 6.20 -5.25 -13.06
N LEU A 41 5.22 -5.49 -13.92
CA LEU A 41 5.41 -5.48 -15.38
C LEU A 41 5.74 -4.08 -15.91
N LYS A 42 5.35 -3.03 -15.17
CA LYS A 42 5.63 -1.63 -15.50
C LYS A 42 6.85 -1.06 -14.78
N SER A 43 7.42 -1.78 -13.82
CA SER A 43 8.63 -1.37 -13.10
C SER A 43 9.86 -1.51 -14.00
N ARG A 44 10.82 -0.58 -13.88
CA ARG A 44 12.11 -0.62 -14.62
C ARG A 44 13.25 -0.31 -13.66
N VAL A 45 14.45 -0.79 -13.96
CA VAL A 45 15.65 -0.59 -13.12
C VAL A 45 15.89 0.90 -12.82
N MET A 46 15.90 1.74 -13.85
CA MET A 46 16.12 3.19 -13.69
C MET A 46 14.87 3.97 -13.28
N LYS A 47 13.70 3.33 -13.29
CA LYS A 47 12.41 3.95 -12.97
C LYS A 47 11.53 2.92 -12.26
N PRO A 48 11.80 2.62 -10.98
CA PRO A 48 11.01 1.67 -10.22
C PRO A 48 9.58 2.19 -10.09
N HIS A 49 8.60 1.28 -10.13
CA HIS A 49 7.22 1.65 -9.92
C HIS A 49 7.05 2.30 -8.53
N PRO A 50 6.26 3.38 -8.39
CA PRO A 50 6.09 4.08 -7.12
C PRO A 50 5.70 3.16 -5.96
N LEU A 51 4.78 2.21 -6.20
CA LEU A 51 4.33 1.26 -5.16
C LEU A 51 5.47 0.47 -4.54
N PHE A 52 6.43 -0.03 -5.33
CA PHE A 52 7.59 -0.76 -4.79
C PHE A 52 8.56 0.18 -4.08
N LYS A 53 8.82 1.37 -4.66
CA LYS A 53 9.71 2.37 -4.06
C LYS A 53 9.19 2.81 -2.69
N ASP A 54 7.90 3.04 -2.57
CA ASP A 54 7.26 3.50 -1.35
C ASP A 54 7.09 2.37 -0.33
N PHE A 55 6.84 1.12 -0.78
CA PHE A 55 6.88 -0.06 0.08
C PHE A 55 8.25 -0.22 0.76
N VAL A 56 9.34 -0.17 -0.01
CA VAL A 56 10.70 -0.28 0.55
C VAL A 56 10.99 0.89 1.51
N ARG A 57 10.57 2.10 1.17
CA ARG A 57 10.72 3.26 2.06
C ARG A 57 9.96 3.06 3.38
N ALA A 58 8.72 2.57 3.32
CA ALA A 58 7.92 2.31 4.51
C ALA A 58 8.52 1.18 5.36
N ALA A 59 8.99 0.11 4.74
CA ALA A 59 9.69 -0.97 5.42
C ALA A 59 10.96 -0.48 6.14
N LEU A 60 11.75 0.38 5.48
CA LEU A 60 12.93 0.99 6.10
C LEU A 60 12.55 1.86 7.31
N ARG A 61 11.52 2.70 7.19
CA ARG A 61 11.01 3.51 8.31
C ARG A 61 10.53 2.64 9.46
N ALA A 62 9.79 1.57 9.18
CA ALA A 62 9.31 0.63 10.19
C ALA A 62 10.48 -0.08 10.90
N ARG A 63 11.54 -0.45 10.17
CA ARG A 63 12.76 -1.02 10.77
C ARG A 63 13.45 -0.03 11.70
N LEU A 64 13.71 1.20 11.24
CA LEU A 64 14.40 2.22 12.03
C LEU A 64 13.58 2.69 13.24
N GLY A 65 12.26 2.75 13.12
CA GLY A 65 11.35 3.06 14.24
C GLY A 65 11.34 2.00 15.34
N LYS A 66 11.63 0.73 15.00
CA LYS A 66 11.79 -0.34 15.99
C LYS A 66 13.11 -0.21 16.76
N GLU A 67 14.21 0.11 16.07
CA GLU A 67 15.52 0.31 16.71
C GLU A 67 15.50 1.44 17.76
N HIS A 68 14.65 2.46 17.59
CA HIS A 68 14.54 3.57 18.54
C HIS A 68 13.68 3.26 19.79
N THR A 69 12.85 2.20 19.73
CA THR A 69 12.01 1.74 20.83
C THR A 69 12.71 0.66 21.66
N GLU A 70 13.57 -0.15 21.03
CA GLU A 70 14.34 -1.21 21.71
C GLU A 70 15.63 -0.70 22.37
N ALA A 71 16.12 0.50 22.00
CA ALA A 71 17.30 1.13 22.59
C ALA A 71 17.00 2.08 23.78
N ARG A 72 15.77 2.05 24.33
CA ARG A 72 15.34 2.86 25.48
C ARG A 72 14.89 1.99 26.64
#